data_AF-A0A7C8YQK6-F1
#
_entry.id   AF-A0A7C8YQK6-F1
#
_cell.length_a   1.000
_cell.length_b   1.000
_cell.length_c   1.000
_cell.angle_alpha   90.00
_cell.angle_beta   90.00
_cell.angle_gamma   90.00
#
_symmetry.space_group_name_H-M   'P 1'
#
loop_
_entity.id
_entity.type
_entity.pdbx_description
1 polymer ?
#
loop_
_entity_poly.entity_id
_entity_poly.type
_entity_poly.pdbx_seq_one_letter_code
_entity_poly.pdbx_strand_id
1 'polypeptide(L)'
;MQVLGVYEWEGCNPMPPEFWLLPKVSPIHPGKMLCYCRLVYMPMSYLYGKRFVGPLTPLVQSLRKELYIQSYCDINWNKARNTCAKEDLYYPHPMMQDMLWGFLHHFAEPLLNRWPFSKLRDKAMKIAMQHVHYEDQNSRYLCIGCVEKVLCLLACWVEDPNSDAFKRHLARIPDYFWIAE
;
A
#
# COMPACT_ATOMS: atom_id res chain seq x y z
N MET A 1 -4.20 -3.30 -7.51
CA MET A 1 -5.26 -2.81 -8.44
C MET A 1 -5.46 -1.30 -8.36
N GLN A 2 -5.39 -0.72 -7.17
CA GLN A 2 -5.62 0.70 -6.87
C GLN A 2 -4.56 1.59 -7.50
N VAL A 3 -3.29 1.24 -7.31
CA VAL A 3 -2.15 1.89 -7.97
C VAL A 3 -2.32 1.94 -9.49
N LEU A 4 -2.82 0.86 -10.12
CA LEU A 4 -3.05 0.80 -11.57
C LEU A 4 -4.25 1.67 -12.00
N GLY A 5 -5.14 2.02 -11.07
CA GLY A 5 -6.36 2.76 -11.35
C GLY A 5 -7.53 1.91 -11.83
N VAL A 6 -7.49 0.59 -11.65
CA VAL A 6 -8.64 -0.28 -12.00
C VAL A 6 -9.55 -0.61 -10.82
N TYR A 7 -9.27 -0.09 -9.62
CA TYR A 7 -10.03 -0.35 -8.39
C TYR A 7 -9.89 0.86 -7.46
N GLU A 8 -10.94 1.30 -6.78
CA GLU A 8 -10.85 2.50 -5.93
C GLU A 8 -10.18 2.24 -4.58
N TRP A 9 -9.39 3.19 -4.08
CA TRP A 9 -8.75 3.06 -2.78
C TRP A 9 -9.74 2.93 -1.61
N GLU A 10 -10.97 3.44 -1.79
CA GLU A 10 -12.06 3.30 -0.83
C GLU A 10 -12.57 1.87 -0.71
N GLY A 11 -12.27 1.00 -1.67
CA GLY A 11 -12.64 -0.41 -1.63
C GLY A 11 -11.65 -1.29 -0.88
N CYS A 12 -10.62 -0.72 -0.25
CA CYS A 12 -9.75 -1.46 0.66
C CYS A 12 -9.83 -0.96 2.10
N ASN A 13 -9.55 -1.87 3.04
CA ASN A 13 -9.36 -1.48 4.42
C ASN A 13 -8.17 -0.52 4.56
N PRO A 14 -8.25 0.48 5.46
CA PRO A 14 -7.22 1.51 5.54
C PRO A 14 -5.83 1.00 5.89
N MET A 15 -4.81 1.57 5.25
CA MET A 15 -3.40 1.34 5.55
C MET A 15 -2.72 2.64 6.01
N PRO A 16 -3.10 3.15 7.19
CA PRO A 16 -2.69 4.48 7.63
C PRO A 16 -1.16 4.57 7.82
N PRO A 17 -0.47 5.52 7.16
CA PRO A 17 0.96 5.75 7.42
C PRO A 17 1.23 6.16 8.87
N GLU A 18 0.25 6.74 9.58
CA GLU A 18 0.37 7.14 10.98
C GLU A 18 0.74 5.99 11.92
N PHE A 19 0.57 4.75 11.48
CA PHE A 19 1.06 3.55 12.14
C PHE A 19 2.56 3.61 12.48
N TRP A 20 3.36 4.31 11.66
CA TRP A 20 4.80 4.53 11.89
C TRP A 20 5.11 5.56 13.00
N LEU A 21 4.11 6.32 13.45
CA LEU A 21 4.26 7.30 14.54
C LEU A 21 3.95 6.72 15.92
N LEU A 22 3.49 5.48 16.00
CA LEU A 22 3.15 4.86 17.27
C LEU A 22 4.36 4.79 18.21
N PRO A 23 4.18 4.96 19.53
CA PRO A 23 5.27 4.82 20.48
C PRO A 23 5.67 3.35 20.62
N LYS A 24 6.96 3.08 20.89
CA LYS A 24 7.51 1.71 21.02
C LYS A 24 6.80 0.84 22.06
N VAL A 25 6.20 1.46 23.08
CA VAL A 25 5.42 0.78 24.12
C VAL A 25 4.12 0.17 23.58
N SER A 26 3.57 0.70 22.48
CA SER A 26 2.33 0.22 21.88
C SER A 26 2.42 -1.27 21.54
N PRO A 27 1.40 -2.09 21.85
CA PRO A 27 1.39 -3.52 21.54
C PRO A 27 1.43 -3.78 20.03
N ILE A 28 0.89 -2.87 19.23
CA ILE A 28 0.82 -2.94 17.76
C ILE A 28 1.93 -2.14 17.08
N HIS A 29 3.00 -1.75 17.79
CA HIS A 29 4.09 -0.99 17.18
C HIS A 29 4.73 -1.77 16.02
N PRO A 30 5.03 -1.13 14.86
CA PRO A 30 5.59 -1.82 13.68
C PRO A 30 6.85 -2.65 13.99
N GLY A 31 7.68 -2.18 14.92
CA GLY A 31 8.88 -2.88 15.38
C GLY A 31 8.64 -4.25 16.04
N LYS A 32 7.41 -4.58 16.43
CA LYS A 32 7.01 -5.89 17.00
C LYS A 32 6.38 -6.82 15.98
N MET A 33 6.13 -6.35 14.75
CA MET A 33 5.56 -7.17 13.68
C MET A 33 6.62 -8.11 13.08
N LEU A 34 6.14 -9.21 12.49
CA LEU A 34 6.96 -10.05 11.62
C LEU A 34 7.65 -9.18 10.56
N CYS A 35 8.95 -9.41 10.35
CA CYS A 35 9.78 -8.58 9.47
C CYS A 35 9.16 -8.43 8.07
N TYR A 36 8.72 -9.52 7.45
CA TYR A 36 8.13 -9.51 6.12
C TYR A 36 6.86 -8.64 6.06
N CYS A 37 5.94 -8.80 7.03
CA CYS A 37 4.73 -7.98 7.10
C CYS A 37 5.06 -6.49 7.28
N ARG A 38 6.02 -6.16 8.16
CA ARG A 38 6.47 -4.78 8.40
C ARG A 38 7.05 -4.16 7.14
N LEU A 39 7.93 -4.88 6.46
CA LEU A 39 8.65 -4.42 5.28
C LEU A 39 7.70 -4.21 4.09
N VAL A 40 6.73 -5.10 3.87
CA VAL A 40 5.71 -4.93 2.84
C VAL A 40 4.74 -3.79 3.18
N TYR A 41 4.34 -3.64 4.44
CA TYR A 41 3.40 -2.60 4.86
C TYR A 41 3.96 -1.18 4.67
N MET A 42 5.28 -1.02 4.75
CA MET A 42 5.97 0.25 4.64
C MET A 42 5.71 1.00 3.32
N PRO A 43 6.09 0.48 2.13
CA PRO A 43 5.76 1.12 0.87
C PRO A 43 4.26 1.12 0.59
N MET A 44 3.49 0.11 1.05
CA MET A 44 2.02 0.13 0.91
C MET A 44 1.37 1.31 1.62
N SER A 45 1.78 1.59 2.86
CA SER A 45 1.26 2.70 3.66
C SER A 45 1.64 4.06 3.08
N TYR A 46 2.83 4.19 2.47
CA TYR A 46 3.23 5.38 1.73
C TYR A 46 2.35 5.61 0.50
N LEU A 47 2.16 4.59 -0.32
CA LEU A 47 1.33 4.66 -1.53
C LEU A 47 -0.14 4.92 -1.20
N TYR A 48 -0.65 4.31 -0.12
CA TYR A 48 -1.99 4.55 0.41
C TYR A 48 -2.15 5.98 0.91
N GLY A 49 -1.20 6.47 1.71
CA GLY A 49 -1.20 7.85 2.23
C GLY A 49 -1.22 8.89 1.11
N LYS A 50 -0.47 8.65 0.03
CA LYS A 50 -0.49 9.48 -1.18
C LYS A 50 -1.73 9.29 -2.06
N ARG A 51 -2.51 8.23 -1.84
CA ARG A 51 -3.59 7.77 -2.74
C ARG A 51 -3.11 7.70 -4.18
N PHE A 52 -1.91 7.18 -4.38
CA PHE A 52 -1.28 7.20 -5.70
C PHE A 52 -2.07 6.35 -6.70
N VAL A 53 -2.32 6.89 -7.89
CA VAL A 53 -2.97 6.20 -9.00
C VAL A 53 -2.22 6.55 -10.29
N GLY A 54 -1.92 5.54 -11.10
CA GLY A 54 -1.33 5.70 -12.41
C GLY A 54 -2.27 6.40 -13.41
N PRO A 55 -1.76 6.74 -14.62
CA PRO A 55 -2.55 7.42 -15.62
C PRO A 55 -3.73 6.56 -16.11
N LEU A 56 -4.89 7.21 -16.32
CA LEU A 56 -6.07 6.57 -16.89
C LEU A 56 -5.90 6.35 -18.40
N THR A 57 -5.22 5.27 -18.77
CA THR A 57 -4.99 4.89 -20.17
C THR A 57 -6.20 4.16 -20.78
N PRO A 58 -6.29 4.05 -22.12
CA PRO A 58 -7.32 3.22 -22.76
C PRO A 58 -7.33 1.76 -22.27
N LEU A 59 -6.15 1.20 -21.96
CA LEU A 59 -6.05 -0.14 -21.37
C LEU A 59 -6.70 -0.19 -19.98
N VAL A 60 -6.43 0.78 -19.10
CA VAL A 60 -7.06 0.86 -17.77
C VAL A 60 -8.58 0.99 -17.91
N GLN A 61 -9.06 1.77 -18.86
CA GLN A 61 -10.50 1.89 -19.14
C GLN A 61 -11.12 0.58 -19.65
N SER A 62 -10.41 -0.18 -20.48
CA SER A 62 -10.84 -1.51 -20.94
C SER A 62 -10.93 -2.48 -19.76
N LEU A 63 -9.88 -2.54 -18.93
CA LEU A 63 -9.83 -3.39 -17.74
C LEU A 63 -10.98 -3.09 -16.77
N ARG A 64 -11.36 -1.81 -16.59
CA ARG A 64 -12.54 -1.44 -15.77
C ARG A 64 -13.87 -1.98 -16.31
N LYS A 65 -13.96 -2.32 -17.59
CA LYS A 65 -15.16 -2.96 -18.19
C LYS A 65 -15.10 -4.48 -18.15
N GLU A 66 -13.90 -5.06 -18.16
CA GLU A 66 -13.68 -6.51 -18.23
C GLU A 66 -13.66 -7.18 -16.86
N LEU A 67 -13.13 -6.51 -15.83
CA LEU A 67 -12.87 -7.10 -14.51
C LEU A 67 -14.12 -7.22 -13.62
N TYR A 68 -15.21 -6.52 -13.94
CA TYR A 68 -16.36 -6.39 -13.05
C TYR A 68 -17.65 -6.85 -13.73
N ILE A 69 -18.51 -7.53 -12.95
CA ILE A 69 -19.82 -8.01 -13.42
C ILE A 69 -20.80 -6.84 -13.60
N GLN A 70 -20.60 -5.76 -12.84
CA GLN A 70 -21.40 -4.54 -12.88
C GLN A 70 -20.58 -3.37 -13.43
N SER A 71 -21.26 -2.30 -13.85
CA SER A 71 -20.62 -1.05 -14.27
C SER A 71 -19.69 -0.53 -13.18
N TYR A 72 -18.48 -0.14 -13.57
CA TYR A 72 -17.45 0.38 -12.67
C TYR A 72 -17.95 1.53 -11.79
N CYS A 73 -18.76 2.43 -12.36
CA CYS A 73 -19.28 3.60 -11.67
C CYS A 73 -20.34 3.24 -10.61
N ASP A 74 -20.97 2.08 -10.72
CA ASP A 74 -22.05 1.64 -9.82
C ASP A 74 -21.52 0.77 -8.66
N ILE A 75 -20.21 0.51 -8.62
CA ILE A 75 -19.58 -0.29 -7.57
C ILE A 75 -19.61 0.46 -6.24
N ASN A 76 -20.24 -0.15 -5.24
CA ASN A 76 -20.15 0.31 -3.87
C ASN A 76 -18.81 -0.12 -3.25
N TRP A 77 -17.78 0.72 -3.44
CA TRP A 77 -16.44 0.46 -2.93
C TRP A 77 -16.40 0.31 -1.42
N ASN A 78 -17.14 1.13 -0.67
CA ASN A 78 -17.18 1.00 0.79
C ASN A 78 -17.65 -0.39 1.25
N LYS A 79 -18.63 -0.99 0.55
CA LYS A 79 -19.05 -2.37 0.80
C LYS A 79 -17.96 -3.37 0.40
N ALA A 80 -17.26 -3.12 -0.70
CA ALA A 80 -16.23 -4.01 -1.23
C ALA A 80 -15.02 -4.22 -0.29
N ARG A 81 -14.78 -3.30 0.67
CA ARG A 81 -13.69 -3.41 1.68
C ARG A 81 -13.66 -4.71 2.46
N ASN A 82 -14.83 -5.28 2.72
CA ASN A 82 -15.00 -6.51 3.48
C ASN A 82 -15.45 -7.68 2.62
N THR A 83 -15.43 -7.53 1.29
CA THR A 83 -15.74 -8.64 0.38
C THR A 83 -14.47 -9.37 -0.02
N CYS A 84 -14.45 -10.67 0.19
CA CYS A 84 -13.44 -11.60 -0.29
C CYS A 84 -14.18 -12.85 -0.79
N ALA A 85 -13.66 -13.49 -1.85
CA ALA A 85 -14.20 -14.77 -2.28
C ALA A 85 -14.05 -15.79 -1.15
N LYS A 86 -15.09 -16.60 -0.89
CA LYS A 86 -15.11 -17.50 0.25
C LYS A 86 -14.01 -18.57 0.12
N GLU A 87 -13.75 -18.98 -1.10
CA GLU A 87 -12.76 -19.97 -1.49
C GLU A 87 -11.32 -19.48 -1.23
N ASP A 88 -11.08 -18.16 -1.33
CA ASP A 88 -9.77 -17.55 -1.09
C ASP A 88 -9.58 -17.07 0.36
N LEU A 89 -10.65 -17.10 1.18
CA LEU A 89 -10.63 -16.60 2.55
C LEU A 89 -10.05 -17.64 3.52
N TYR A 90 -8.73 -17.75 3.55
CA TYR A 90 -8.04 -18.67 4.46
C TYR A 90 -8.12 -18.24 5.94
N TYR A 91 -7.97 -16.94 6.22
CA TYR A 91 -8.09 -16.37 7.57
C TYR A 91 -9.26 -15.37 7.63
N PRO A 92 -10.44 -15.75 8.13
CA PRO A 92 -11.54 -14.83 8.30
C PRO A 92 -11.21 -13.79 9.38
N HIS A 93 -11.64 -12.55 9.15
CA HIS A 93 -11.45 -11.50 10.15
C HIS A 93 -12.30 -11.78 11.40
N PRO A 94 -11.74 -11.68 12.61
CA PRO A 94 -12.53 -11.64 13.83
C PRO A 94 -13.29 -10.31 13.91
N MET A 95 -14.43 -10.32 14.60
CA MET A 95 -15.30 -9.13 14.76
C MET A 95 -14.55 -7.88 15.25
N MET A 96 -13.58 -8.05 16.17
CA MET A 96 -12.76 -6.94 16.66
C MET A 96 -11.93 -6.26 15.55
N GLN A 97 -11.47 -7.02 14.55
CA GLN A 97 -10.71 -6.49 13.43
C GLN A 97 -11.62 -5.71 12.48
N ASP A 98 -12.83 -6.21 12.21
CA ASP A 98 -13.81 -5.49 11.39
C ASP A 98 -14.27 -4.18 12.05
N MET A 99 -14.45 -4.19 13.38
CA MET A 99 -14.74 -2.96 14.14
C MET A 99 -13.59 -1.95 14.04
N LEU A 100 -12.33 -2.40 14.16
CA LEU A 100 -11.15 -1.55 14.00
C LEU A 100 -11.09 -0.94 12.59
N TRP A 101 -11.30 -1.74 11.54
CA TRP A 101 -11.32 -1.23 10.17
C TRP A 101 -12.47 -0.28 9.90
N GLY A 102 -13.64 -0.54 10.47
CA GLY A 102 -14.79 0.36 10.43
C GLY A 102 -14.45 1.71 11.07
N PHE A 103 -13.87 1.70 12.28
CA PHE A 103 -13.44 2.90 12.97
C PHE A 103 -12.39 3.68 12.18
N LEU A 104 -11.36 3.00 11.70
CA LEU A 104 -10.29 3.62 10.92
C LEU A 104 -10.82 4.28 9.65
N HIS A 105 -11.74 3.63 8.94
CA HIS A 105 -12.26 4.15 7.69
C HIS A 105 -13.25 5.30 7.88
N HIS A 106 -14.21 5.16 8.80
CA HIS A 106 -15.28 6.15 8.95
C HIS A 106 -14.89 7.35 9.82
N PHE A 107 -13.94 7.19 10.75
CA PHE A 107 -13.55 8.24 11.68
C PHE A 107 -12.11 8.68 11.49
N ALA A 108 -11.15 7.76 11.53
CA ALA A 108 -9.73 8.14 11.51
C ALA A 108 -9.32 8.72 10.16
N GLU A 109 -9.67 8.10 9.04
CA GLU A 109 -9.33 8.57 7.69
C GLU A 109 -9.85 9.99 7.39
N PRO A 110 -11.16 10.31 7.59
CA PRO A 110 -11.64 11.67 7.38
C PRO A 110 -11.01 12.69 8.32
N LEU A 111 -10.72 12.30 9.56
CA LEU A 111 -10.07 13.17 10.54
C LEU A 111 -8.63 13.49 10.13
N LEU A 112 -7.85 12.46 9.78
CA LEU A 112 -6.45 12.54 9.40
C LEU A 112 -6.24 13.26 8.06
N ASN A 113 -7.24 13.28 7.17
CA ASN A 113 -7.20 14.07 5.94
C ASN A 113 -7.52 15.56 6.13
N ARG A 114 -8.02 15.96 7.30
CA ARG A 114 -8.35 17.37 7.60
C ARG A 114 -7.21 18.08 8.32
N TRP A 115 -7.02 19.35 8.01
CA TRP A 115 -6.11 20.20 8.77
C TRP A 115 -6.62 20.36 10.22
N PRO A 116 -5.76 20.29 11.26
CA PRO A 116 -4.29 20.20 11.22
C PRO A 116 -3.73 18.76 11.21
N PHE A 117 -4.58 17.74 11.34
CA PHE A 117 -4.17 16.34 11.47
C PHE A 117 -3.49 15.79 10.21
N SER A 118 -3.76 16.36 9.03
CA SER A 118 -3.03 16.05 7.80
C SER A 118 -1.51 16.27 7.90
N LYS A 119 -1.05 17.15 8.80
CA LYS A 119 0.40 17.28 9.09
C LYS A 119 1.00 16.02 9.71
N LEU A 120 0.21 15.26 10.48
CA LEU A 120 0.64 13.96 11.01
C LEU A 120 0.81 12.95 9.88
N ARG A 121 -0.12 12.94 8.92
CA ARG A 121 -0.03 12.11 7.71
C ARG A 121 1.22 12.40 6.92
N ASP A 122 1.51 13.69 6.67
CA ASP A 122 2.74 14.12 5.97
C ASP A 122 4.01 13.67 6.70
N LYS A 123 4.04 13.83 8.03
CA LYS A 123 5.16 13.36 8.85
C LYS A 123 5.31 11.85 8.78
N ALA A 124 4.20 11.13 8.85
CA ALA A 124 4.19 9.68 8.83
C ALA A 124 4.65 9.12 7.47
N MET A 125 4.21 9.73 6.36
CA MET A 125 4.67 9.38 5.01
C MET A 125 6.16 9.63 4.82
N LYS A 126 6.70 10.73 5.37
CA LYS A 126 8.15 11.00 5.35
C LYS A 126 8.94 9.91 6.09
N ILE A 127 8.47 9.47 7.25
CA ILE A 127 9.10 8.39 8.02
C ILE A 127 9.01 7.06 7.27
N ALA A 128 7.85 6.73 6.69
CA ALA A 128 7.68 5.53 5.87
C ALA A 128 8.70 5.51 4.72
N MET A 129 8.84 6.63 3.99
CA MET A 129 9.80 6.73 2.88
C MET A 129 11.25 6.69 3.33
N GLN A 130 11.58 7.27 4.50
CA GLN A 130 12.91 7.13 5.10
C GLN A 130 13.25 5.67 5.39
N HIS A 131 12.28 4.89 5.89
CA HIS A 131 12.49 3.46 6.10
C HIS A 131 12.65 2.69 4.79
N VAL A 132 11.92 3.05 3.72
CA VAL A 132 12.09 2.45 2.37
C VAL A 132 13.52 2.68 1.89
N HIS A 133 14.00 3.92 1.92
CA HIS A 133 15.37 4.24 1.51
C HIS A 133 16.43 3.53 2.35
N TYR A 134 16.19 3.39 3.65
CA TYR A 134 17.10 2.67 4.55
C TYR A 134 17.20 1.19 4.16
N GLU A 135 16.08 0.54 3.89
CA GLU A 135 16.07 -0.87 3.46
C GLU A 135 16.69 -1.06 2.07
N ASP A 136 16.39 -0.16 1.14
CA ASP A 136 16.96 -0.17 -0.20
C ASP A 136 18.49 -0.05 -0.17
N GLN A 137 19.02 0.85 0.66
CA GLN A 137 20.47 1.01 0.81
C GLN A 137 21.12 -0.22 1.45
N ASN A 138 20.51 -0.79 2.49
CA ASN A 138 21.05 -1.97 3.19
C ASN A 138 21.06 -3.22 2.32
N SER A 139 19.98 -3.46 1.57
CA SER A 139 19.82 -4.62 0.69
C SER A 139 20.44 -4.43 -0.69
N ARG A 140 21.03 -3.27 -0.97
CA ARG A 140 21.51 -2.88 -2.32
C ARG A 140 20.41 -2.98 -3.38
N TYR A 141 19.21 -2.51 -3.01
CA TYR A 141 18.00 -2.43 -3.83
C TYR A 141 17.43 -3.80 -4.23
N LEU A 142 17.81 -4.86 -3.50
CA LEU A 142 17.26 -6.19 -3.67
C LEU A 142 15.96 -6.35 -2.87
N CYS A 143 15.90 -5.77 -1.66
CA CYS A 143 14.84 -5.99 -0.66
C CYS A 143 14.76 -7.46 -0.18
N ILE A 144 13.85 -7.78 0.75
CA ILE A 144 13.75 -9.13 1.33
C ILE A 144 13.09 -10.14 0.39
N GLY A 145 12.28 -9.66 -0.56
CA GLY A 145 11.44 -10.50 -1.40
C GLY A 145 10.72 -9.71 -2.50
N CYS A 146 10.16 -10.43 -3.46
CA CYS A 146 9.66 -9.84 -4.71
C CYS A 146 8.54 -8.82 -4.48
N VAL A 147 7.64 -9.07 -3.52
CA VAL A 147 6.51 -8.18 -3.22
C VAL A 147 6.99 -6.85 -2.66
N GLU A 148 7.85 -6.89 -1.64
CA GLU A 148 8.46 -5.68 -1.11
C GLU A 148 9.23 -4.95 -2.21
N LYS A 149 10.06 -5.68 -2.97
CA LYS A 149 10.92 -5.12 -4.02
C LYS A 149 10.14 -4.28 -5.03
N VAL A 150 9.03 -4.78 -5.56
CA VAL A 150 8.24 -4.02 -6.56
C VAL A 150 7.52 -2.83 -5.92
N LEU A 151 7.13 -2.93 -4.65
CA LEU A 151 6.48 -1.85 -3.92
C LEU A 151 7.47 -0.73 -3.55
N CYS A 152 8.69 -1.06 -3.11
CA CYS A 152 9.75 -0.09 -2.84
C CYS A 152 10.20 0.60 -4.14
N LEU A 153 10.40 -0.15 -5.23
CA LEU A 153 10.65 0.42 -6.56
C LEU A 153 9.58 1.45 -6.93
N LEU A 154 8.30 1.08 -6.77
CA LEU A 154 7.19 1.96 -7.09
C LEU A 154 7.15 3.18 -6.16
N ALA A 155 7.39 3.01 -4.86
CA ALA A 155 7.45 4.12 -3.90
C ALA A 155 8.56 5.12 -4.28
N CYS A 156 9.76 4.64 -4.65
CA CYS A 156 10.84 5.49 -5.15
C CYS A 156 10.46 6.22 -6.44
N TRP A 157 9.76 5.55 -7.37
CA TRP A 157 9.27 6.19 -8.60
C TRP A 157 8.22 7.28 -8.31
N VAL A 158 7.28 7.01 -7.39
CA VAL A 158 6.25 7.97 -6.97
C VAL A 158 6.85 9.15 -6.19
N GLU A 159 7.97 8.95 -5.49
CA GLU A 159 8.71 10.02 -4.83
C GLU A 159 9.43 10.90 -5.86
N ASP A 160 10.26 10.30 -6.71
CA ASP A 160 10.96 10.96 -7.80
C ASP A 160 11.33 9.96 -8.92
N PRO A 161 10.66 10.05 -10.10
CA PRO A 161 10.93 9.20 -11.25
C PRO A 161 12.36 9.31 -11.82
N ASN A 162 13.10 10.38 -11.50
CA ASN A 162 14.45 10.61 -12.01
C ASN A 162 15.54 10.23 -11.01
N SER A 163 15.16 9.76 -9.81
CA SER A 163 16.07 9.45 -8.72
C SER A 163 17.02 8.30 -9.04
N ASP A 164 18.21 8.35 -8.45
CA ASP A 164 19.16 7.24 -8.53
C ASP A 164 18.65 5.98 -7.81
N ALA A 165 17.83 6.15 -6.76
CA ALA A 165 17.17 5.05 -6.09
C ALA A 165 16.28 4.26 -7.05
N PHE A 166 15.45 4.94 -7.84
CA PHE A 166 14.60 4.30 -8.85
C PHE A 166 15.43 3.57 -9.92
N LYS A 167 16.48 4.21 -10.44
CA LYS A 167 17.37 3.57 -11.45
C LYS A 167 18.06 2.31 -10.92
N ARG A 168 18.50 2.32 -9.65
CA ARG A 168 19.12 1.14 -9.01
C ARG A 168 18.11 0.01 -8.81
N HIS A 169 16.87 0.34 -8.45
CA HIS A 169 15.77 -0.63 -8.38
C HIS A 169 15.46 -1.29 -9.72
N LEU A 170 15.50 -0.53 -10.83
CA LEU A 170 15.32 -1.07 -12.18
C LEU A 170 16.43 -2.06 -12.54
N ALA A 171 17.68 -1.72 -12.22
CA ALA A 171 18.82 -2.60 -12.46
C ALA A 171 18.74 -3.95 -11.72
N ARG A 172 17.95 -4.02 -10.64
CA ARG A 172 17.72 -5.22 -9.82
C ARG A 172 16.49 -6.04 -10.20
N ILE A 173 15.75 -5.64 -11.22
CA ILE A 173 14.61 -6.43 -11.72
C ILE A 173 15.04 -7.82 -12.21
N PRO A 174 16.13 -7.97 -13.00
CA PRO A 174 16.54 -9.28 -13.53
C PRO A 174 16.87 -10.30 -12.44
N ASP A 175 17.37 -9.87 -11.27
CA ASP A 175 17.70 -10.75 -10.14
C ASP A 175 16.49 -11.59 -9.65
N TYR A 176 15.26 -11.15 -9.95
CA TYR A 176 14.01 -11.84 -9.57
C TYR A 176 13.42 -12.71 -10.68
N PHE A 177 14.01 -12.72 -11.88
CA PHE A 177 13.55 -13.55 -12.98
C PHE A 177 14.40 -14.80 -13.13
N TRP A 178 13.72 -15.93 -13.32
CA TRP A 178 14.34 -17.23 -13.58
C TRP A 178 13.92 -17.71 -14.96
N ILE A 179 14.90 -18.08 -15.79
CA ILE A 179 14.65 -18.78 -17.05
C ILE A 179 14.78 -20.27 -16.73
N ALA A 180 13.64 -20.96 -16.72
CA ALA A 180 13.62 -22.42 -16.64
C ALA A 180 14.06 -23.02 -17.98
N GLU A 181 14.71 -24.19 -17.91
CA GLU A 181 15.13 -24.98 -19.07
C GLU A 181 13.94 -25.52 -19.89
#